data_AF-A0A2U1JDW2-F1
#
_entry.id   AF-A0A2U1JDW2-F1
#
_cell.length_a   1.000
_cell.length_b   1.000
_cell.length_c   1.000
_cell.angle_alpha   90.00
_cell.angle_beta   90.00
_cell.angle_gamma   90.00
#
_symmetry.space_group_name_H-M   'P 1'
#
loop_
_entity.id
_entity.type
_entity.pdbx_description
1 polymer ?
#
loop_
_entity_poly.entity_id
_entity_poly.type
_entity_poly.pdbx_seq_one_letter_code
_entity_poly.pdbx_strand_id
1 'polypeptide(L)'
;MNKYTKIIRTFTAQSYNLAAKAAPKQAPKAKPFGNLGPADSRHEMMRKILFEKPQKSLGELTPQDLERHDTIETAYKLFKSEQSEMKRIERDAKFRAMENAYKELENTDLTLLEDACRKSPNARFPIQLRVPTETPPKIIWNYDALSKQ
;
A
#
# COMPACT_ATOMS: atom_id res chain seq x y z
N MET A 1 -1.21 14.40 43.48
CA MET A 1 -2.18 13.67 42.64
C MET A 1 -2.36 14.46 41.34
N ASN A 2 -1.82 13.96 40.23
CA ASN A 2 -2.24 14.37 38.89
C ASN A 2 -2.07 13.15 37.99
N LYS A 3 -3.18 12.45 37.79
CA LYS A 3 -3.30 11.31 36.90
C LYS A 3 -3.52 11.89 35.49
N TYR A 4 -3.05 11.21 34.45
CA TYR A 4 -3.16 11.57 33.03
C TYR A 4 -2.03 12.41 32.42
N THR A 5 -0.85 11.81 32.35
CA THR A 5 0.09 12.03 31.24
C THR A 5 0.79 10.70 30.93
N LYS A 6 0.38 10.06 29.83
CA LYS A 6 1.08 9.07 28.99
C LYS A 6 0.06 8.22 28.24
N ILE A 7 -0.33 8.67 27.04
CA ILE A 7 -0.93 7.78 26.03
C ILE A 7 -0.10 7.96 24.76
N ILE A 8 1.11 7.38 24.76
CA ILE A 8 1.88 7.09 23.54
C ILE A 8 2.60 5.78 23.81
N ARG A 9 2.62 4.89 22.80
CA ARG A 9 3.13 3.50 22.76
C ARG A 9 2.05 2.51 23.19
N THR A 10 1.62 1.53 22.41
CA THR A 10 2.27 0.74 21.36
C THR A 10 1.18 0.14 20.45
N PHE A 11 1.21 0.38 19.14
CA PHE A 11 0.42 -0.42 18.20
C PHE A 11 1.30 -1.58 17.67
N THR A 12 0.91 -2.80 18.06
CA THR A 12 1.05 -4.05 17.28
C THR A 12 2.45 -4.45 16.81
N ALA A 13 3.20 -5.11 17.70
CA ALA A 13 4.15 -6.16 17.33
C ALA A 13 3.77 -7.43 18.10
N GLN A 14 2.59 -8.00 17.81
CA GLN A 14 2.07 -9.16 18.52
C GLN A 14 1.31 -10.08 17.56
N SER A 15 2.04 -10.74 16.66
CA SER A 15 1.46 -11.82 15.86
C SER A 15 2.39 -13.01 15.56
N TYR A 16 3.62 -13.05 16.10
CA TYR A 16 4.56 -14.12 15.72
C TYR A 16 4.99 -15.12 16.80
N ASN A 17 4.52 -15.04 18.05
CA ASN A 17 5.08 -15.87 19.14
C ASN A 17 4.10 -16.69 19.99
N LEU A 18 2.86 -16.93 19.53
CA LEU A 18 1.90 -17.78 20.27
C LEU A 18 1.98 -19.29 19.94
N ALA A 19 2.92 -19.73 19.10
CA ALA A 19 2.99 -21.13 18.63
C ALA A 19 4.14 -21.97 19.26
N ALA A 20 4.81 -21.49 20.31
CA ALA A 20 6.05 -22.12 20.81
C ALA A 20 5.88 -23.04 22.05
N LYS A 21 4.69 -23.61 22.30
CA LYS A 21 4.46 -24.49 23.47
C LYS A 21 3.61 -25.73 23.21
N ALA A 22 3.71 -26.30 22.02
CA ALA A 22 3.23 -27.65 21.75
C ALA A 22 4.43 -28.60 21.57
N ALA A 23 4.46 -29.70 22.33
CA ALA A 23 5.42 -30.78 22.13
C ALA A 23 5.37 -31.26 20.66
N PRO A 24 6.50 -31.68 20.05
CA PRO A 24 6.53 -32.09 18.66
C PRO A 24 5.68 -33.35 18.51
N LYS A 25 4.46 -33.20 17.97
CA LYS A 25 3.72 -34.34 17.42
C LYS A 25 4.57 -34.88 16.30
N GLN A 26 5.02 -36.13 16.42
CA GLN A 26 5.76 -36.82 15.37
C GLN A 26 5.04 -36.61 14.04
N ALA A 27 5.75 -36.03 13.07
CA ALA A 27 5.21 -35.82 11.74
C ALA A 27 4.74 -37.18 11.19
N PRO A 28 3.57 -37.26 10.52
CA PRO A 28 3.20 -38.48 9.83
C PRO A 28 4.33 -38.81 8.86
N LYS A 29 4.87 -40.04 8.95
CA LYS A 29 5.94 -40.52 8.08
C LYS A 29 5.56 -40.17 6.64
N ALA A 30 6.38 -39.32 6.00
CA ALA A 30 6.20 -38.99 4.60
C ALA A 30 6.15 -40.30 3.83
N LYS A 31 5.07 -40.52 3.09
CA LYS A 31 5.05 -41.58 2.07
C LYS A 31 6.29 -41.35 1.20
N PRO A 32 7.09 -42.39 0.89
CA PRO A 32 8.21 -42.22 -0.03
C PRO A 32 7.60 -41.58 -1.27
N PHE A 33 8.19 -40.46 -1.72
CA PHE A 33 7.82 -39.83 -2.98
C PHE A 33 7.95 -40.91 -4.06
N GLY A 34 6.86 -41.59 -4.35
CA GLY A 34 6.78 -42.53 -5.45
C GLY A 34 7.15 -41.74 -6.68
N ASN A 35 8.11 -42.26 -7.45
CA ASN A 35 8.63 -41.69 -8.69
C ASN A 35 7.64 -40.69 -9.31
N LEU A 36 7.88 -39.40 -9.05
CA LEU A 36 7.29 -38.35 -9.86
C LEU A 36 7.72 -38.72 -11.28
N GLY A 37 6.74 -39.05 -12.14
CA GLY A 37 7.00 -39.31 -13.56
C GLY A 37 7.88 -38.21 -14.14
N PRO A 38 8.56 -38.47 -15.29
CA PRO A 38 9.65 -37.64 -15.82
C PRO A 38 9.36 -36.17 -15.55
N ALA A 39 10.17 -35.58 -14.67
CA ALA A 39 9.88 -34.29 -14.06
C ALA A 39 9.40 -33.34 -15.14
N ASP A 40 8.21 -32.76 -14.94
CA ASP A 40 7.62 -31.84 -15.91
C ASP A 40 8.71 -30.83 -16.32
N SER A 41 9.08 -30.81 -17.59
CA SER A 41 10.16 -29.97 -18.11
C SER A 41 9.95 -28.50 -17.73
N ARG A 42 8.68 -28.07 -17.57
CA ARG A 42 8.31 -26.76 -17.04
C ARG A 42 8.69 -26.59 -15.57
N HIS A 43 8.48 -27.60 -14.73
CA HIS A 43 8.87 -27.58 -13.31
C HIS A 43 10.39 -27.47 -13.16
N GLU A 44 11.15 -28.27 -13.92
CA GLU A 44 12.62 -28.21 -13.92
C GLU A 44 13.14 -26.85 -14.41
N MET A 45 12.53 -26.30 -15.47
CA MET A 45 12.87 -24.98 -15.99
C MET A 45 12.59 -23.88 -14.96
N MET A 46 11.43 -23.90 -14.30
CA MET A 46 11.11 -22.93 -13.24
C MET A 46 12.09 -23.05 -12.08
N ARG A 47 12.39 -24.27 -11.64
CA ARG A 47 13.37 -24.53 -10.58
C ARG A 47 14.74 -23.95 -10.96
N LYS A 48 15.19 -24.17 -12.20
CA LYS A 48 16.45 -23.65 -12.72
C LYS A 48 16.49 -22.13 -12.74
N ILE A 49 15.44 -21.47 -13.23
CA ILE A 49 15.37 -20.00 -13.27
C ILE A 49 15.40 -19.39 -11.86
N LEU A 50 14.66 -19.97 -10.92
CA LEU A 50 14.51 -19.42 -9.58
C LEU A 50 15.70 -19.70 -8.67
N PHE A 51 16.32 -20.88 -8.80
CA PHE A 51 17.29 -21.36 -7.79
C PHE A 51 18.70 -21.60 -8.33
N GLU A 52 18.87 -21.93 -9.62
CA GLU A 52 20.21 -22.24 -10.16
C GLU A 52 20.98 -21.00 -10.61
N LYS A 53 20.30 -19.89 -10.90
CA LYS A 53 20.98 -18.63 -11.24
C LYS A 53 21.50 -17.98 -9.94
N PRO A 54 22.81 -17.95 -9.68
CA PRO A 54 23.34 -17.33 -8.47
C PRO A 54 23.01 -15.84 -8.47
N GLN A 55 22.75 -15.29 -7.28
CA GLN A 55 22.64 -13.85 -7.13
C GLN A 55 23.97 -13.20 -7.53
N LYS A 56 23.91 -12.17 -8.37
CA LYS A 56 25.11 -11.44 -8.79
C LYS A 56 25.73 -10.79 -7.56
N SER A 57 26.99 -11.08 -7.26
CA SER A 57 27.73 -10.33 -6.26
C SER A 57 27.83 -8.88 -6.71
N LEU A 58 27.50 -7.96 -5.81
CA LEU A 58 27.73 -6.54 -6.05
C LEU A 58 29.23 -6.28 -5.94
N GLY A 59 29.78 -5.48 -6.86
CA GLY A 59 31.15 -5.00 -6.73
C GLY A 59 31.26 -4.03 -5.55
N GLU A 60 32.44 -3.97 -4.93
CA GLU A 60 32.71 -2.95 -3.92
C GLU A 60 32.67 -1.56 -4.56
N LEU A 61 31.93 -0.64 -3.93
CA LEU A 61 31.88 0.76 -4.33
C LEU A 61 33.17 1.45 -3.87
N THR A 62 33.69 2.36 -4.69
CA THR A 62 34.78 3.23 -4.23
C THR A 62 34.26 4.11 -3.08
N PRO A 63 35.12 4.57 -2.15
CA PRO A 63 34.69 5.45 -1.05
C PRO A 63 33.97 6.71 -1.54
N GLN A 64 34.39 7.26 -2.69
CA GLN A 64 33.76 8.43 -3.32
C GLN A 64 32.37 8.10 -3.86
N ASP A 65 32.18 6.92 -4.45
CA ASP A 65 30.87 6.50 -4.96
C ASP A 65 29.89 6.20 -3.82
N LEU A 66 30.39 5.72 -2.68
CA LEU A 66 29.59 5.53 -1.48
C LEU A 66 29.06 6.88 -0.94
N GLU A 67 29.93 7.89 -0.87
CA GLU A 67 29.52 9.25 -0.46
C GLU A 67 28.48 9.85 -1.42
N ARG A 68 28.66 9.67 -2.73
CA ARG A 68 27.67 10.08 -3.74
C ARG A 68 26.35 9.36 -3.56
N HIS A 69 26.38 8.05 -3.32
CA HIS A 69 25.18 7.26 -3.08
C HIS A 69 24.41 7.78 -1.86
N ASP A 70 25.09 7.98 -0.73
CA ASP A 70 24.49 8.50 0.50
C ASP A 70 23.89 9.90 0.28
N THR A 71 24.58 10.75 -0.48
CA THR A 71 24.09 12.09 -0.83
C THR A 71 22.82 12.04 -1.68
N ILE A 72 22.77 11.15 -2.69
CA ILE A 72 21.58 10.97 -3.52
C ILE A 72 20.41 10.43 -2.69
N GLU A 73 20.66 9.44 -1.84
CA GLU A 73 19.64 8.85 -0.97
C GLU A 73 19.07 9.85 0.03
N THR A 74 19.93 10.64 0.66
CA THR A 74 19.50 11.68 1.61
C THR A 74 18.68 12.76 0.91
N ALA A 75 19.13 13.25 -0.24
CA ALA A 75 18.38 14.22 -1.05
C ALA A 75 17.01 13.66 -1.49
N TYR A 76 16.95 12.39 -1.92
CA TYR A 76 15.70 11.76 -2.31
C TYR A 76 14.72 11.60 -1.14
N LYS A 77 15.21 11.21 0.03
CA LYS A 77 14.40 11.13 1.26
C LYS A 77 13.83 12.48 1.65
N LEU A 78 14.65 13.54 1.58
CA LEU A 78 14.20 14.91 1.84
C LEU A 78 13.09 15.31 0.86
N PHE A 79 13.32 15.13 -0.44
CA PHE A 79 12.33 15.42 -1.49
C PHE A 79 11.00 14.66 -1.25
N LYS A 80 11.06 13.37 -0.91
CA LYS A 80 9.85 12.59 -0.60
C LYS A 80 9.13 13.07 0.65
N SER A 81 9.89 13.49 1.67
CA SER A 81 9.31 14.08 2.89
C SER A 81 8.55 15.37 2.57
N GLU A 82 9.15 16.27 1.80
CA GLU A 82 8.50 17.52 1.37
C GLU A 82 7.23 17.25 0.55
N GLN A 83 7.30 16.34 -0.43
CA GLN A 83 6.14 15.93 -1.23
C GLN A 83 5.00 15.35 -0.38
N SER A 84 5.33 14.60 0.66
CA SER A 84 4.35 14.06 1.60
C SER A 84 3.71 15.16 2.44
N GLU A 85 4.50 16.11 2.93
CA GLU A 85 3.99 17.21 3.74
C GLU A 85 3.10 18.15 2.92
N MET A 86 3.46 18.45 1.67
CA MET A 86 2.61 19.24 0.77
C MET A 86 1.23 18.59 0.56
N LYS A 87 1.19 17.28 0.32
CA LYS A 87 -0.07 16.52 0.20
C LYS A 87 -0.87 16.52 1.50
N ARG A 88 -0.18 16.47 2.64
CA ARG A 88 -0.81 16.53 3.98
C ARG A 88 -1.45 17.88 4.23
N ILE A 89 -0.74 18.97 3.96
CA ILE A 89 -1.26 20.34 4.07
C ILE A 89 -2.49 20.52 3.16
N GLU A 90 -2.41 20.07 1.91
CA GLU A 90 -3.53 20.15 0.96
C GLU A 90 -4.76 19.38 1.46
N ARG A 91 -4.57 18.15 1.96
CA ARG A 91 -5.66 17.33 2.51
C ARG A 91 -6.27 17.96 3.76
N ASP A 92 -5.44 18.53 4.64
CA ASP A 92 -5.91 19.18 5.86
C ASP A 92 -6.69 20.48 5.53
N ALA A 93 -6.27 21.22 4.50
CA ALA A 93 -7.01 22.38 4.00
C ALA A 93 -8.38 21.98 3.43
N LYS A 94 -8.44 20.91 2.62
CA LYS A 94 -9.71 20.36 2.09
C LYS A 94 -10.64 19.91 3.22
N PHE A 95 -10.09 19.29 4.27
CA PHE A 95 -10.86 18.87 5.43
C PHE A 95 -11.44 20.07 6.19
N ARG A 96 -10.64 21.11 6.47
CA ARG A 96 -11.15 22.34 7.11
C ARG A 96 -12.22 23.04 6.28
N ALA A 97 -12.07 23.09 4.96
CA ALA A 97 -13.09 23.63 4.07
C ALA A 97 -14.40 22.84 4.17
N MET A 98 -14.31 21.52 4.25
CA MET A 98 -15.46 20.64 4.48
C MET A 98 -16.12 20.93 5.83
N GLU A 99 -15.36 21.01 6.93
CA GLU A 99 -15.91 21.34 8.26
C GLU A 99 -16.65 22.67 8.28
N ASN A 100 -16.11 23.69 7.62
CA ASN A 100 -16.75 25.00 7.52
C ASN A 100 -18.08 24.91 6.75
N ALA A 101 -18.10 24.20 5.61
CA ALA A 101 -19.32 24.01 4.84
C ALA A 101 -20.40 23.24 5.62
N TYR A 102 -20.02 22.24 6.43
CA TYR A 102 -20.97 21.51 7.29
C TYR A 102 -21.54 22.40 8.40
N LYS A 103 -20.73 23.29 9.00
CA LYS A 103 -21.21 24.27 9.98
C LYS A 103 -22.18 25.26 9.36
N GLU A 104 -21.92 25.70 8.12
CA GLU A 104 -22.86 26.55 7.39
C GLU A 104 -24.18 25.81 7.10
N LEU A 105 -24.10 24.53 6.75
CA LEU A 105 -25.28 23.70 6.50
C LEU A 105 -26.11 23.50 7.78
N GLU A 106 -25.46 23.26 8.92
CA GLU A 106 -26.12 23.16 10.23
C GLU A 106 -26.91 24.42 10.59
N ASN A 107 -26.38 25.60 10.25
CA ASN A 107 -27.05 26.87 10.51
C ASN A 107 -28.21 27.17 9.55
N THR A 108 -28.28 26.49 8.40
CA THR A 108 -29.25 26.80 7.33
C THR A 108 -30.36 25.75 7.22
N ASP A 109 -30.01 24.46 7.10
CA ASP A 109 -30.97 23.36 6.96
C ASP A 109 -30.43 22.06 7.58
N LEU A 110 -31.07 21.63 8.67
CA LEU A 110 -30.72 20.41 9.39
C LEU A 110 -31.04 19.14 8.60
N THR A 111 -32.06 19.16 7.73
CA THR A 111 -32.46 17.96 6.96
C THR A 111 -31.40 17.61 5.90
N LEU A 112 -30.86 18.62 5.23
CA LEU A 112 -29.74 18.45 4.30
C LEU A 112 -28.47 18.00 5.00
N LEU A 113 -28.21 18.48 6.22
CA LEU A 113 -27.08 18.03 7.03
C LEU A 113 -27.18 16.53 7.36
N GLU A 114 -28.35 16.06 7.76
CA GLU A 114 -28.60 14.64 8.05
C GLU A 114 -28.39 13.78 6.80
N ASP A 115 -28.91 14.20 5.65
CA ASP A 115 -28.74 13.52 4.38
C ASP A 115 -27.26 13.49 3.93
N ALA A 116 -26.53 14.59 4.08
CA ALA A 116 -25.11 14.66 3.74
C ALA A 116 -24.24 13.75 4.64
N CYS A 117 -24.60 13.63 5.93
CA CYS A 117 -23.93 12.75 6.88
C CYS A 117 -24.24 11.26 6.66
N ARG A 118 -25.26 10.94 5.84
CA ARG A 118 -25.68 9.56 5.59
C ARG A 118 -24.60 8.82 4.79
N LYS A 119 -23.97 7.82 5.42
CA LYS A 119 -23.00 6.96 4.74
C LYS A 119 -23.69 6.14 3.65
N SER A 120 -23.17 6.20 2.43
CA SER A 120 -23.60 5.29 1.37
C SER A 120 -23.18 3.86 1.75
N PRO A 121 -24.09 2.87 1.74
CA PRO A 121 -23.77 1.49 2.07
C PRO A 121 -22.79 0.85 1.06
N ASN A 122 -22.70 1.40 -0.16
CA ASN A 122 -21.90 0.85 -1.25
C ASN A 122 -21.05 1.94 -1.95
N ALA A 123 -20.29 2.72 -1.19
CA ALA A 123 -19.35 3.68 -1.75
C ALA A 123 -18.23 2.95 -2.53
N ARG A 124 -18.33 2.90 -3.86
CA ARG A 124 -17.31 2.36 -4.77
C ARG A 124 -16.94 3.40 -5.80
N PHE A 125 -15.68 3.37 -6.22
CA PHE A 125 -15.25 4.16 -7.38
C PHE A 125 -15.87 3.57 -8.66
N PRO A 126 -16.34 4.40 -9.59
CA PRO A 126 -16.85 3.93 -10.86
C PRO A 126 -15.74 3.29 -11.70
N ILE A 127 -16.05 2.23 -12.43
CA ILE A 127 -15.08 1.48 -13.27
C ILE A 127 -14.50 2.37 -14.38
N GLN A 128 -15.24 3.39 -14.78
CA GLN A 128 -14.85 4.40 -15.76
C GLN A 128 -13.69 5.28 -15.26
N LEU A 129 -13.49 5.42 -13.94
CA LEU A 129 -12.39 6.17 -13.37
C LEU A 129 -11.10 5.34 -13.42
N ARG A 130 -10.34 5.52 -14.51
CA ARG A 130 -9.11 4.77 -14.78
C ARG A 130 -7.90 5.38 -14.08
N VAL A 131 -6.92 4.53 -13.79
CA VAL A 131 -5.58 4.96 -13.37
C VAL A 131 -4.90 5.67 -14.56
N PRO A 132 -4.26 6.84 -14.35
CA PRO A 132 -3.53 7.53 -15.40
C PRO A 132 -2.45 6.65 -16.04
N THR A 133 -2.29 6.76 -17.35
CA THR A 133 -1.24 6.08 -18.14
C THR A 133 -0.17 7.07 -18.58
N GLU A 134 1.07 6.59 -18.79
CA GLU A 134 2.20 7.43 -19.23
C GLU A 134 1.93 8.12 -20.58
N THR A 135 1.37 7.39 -21.54
CA THR A 135 0.95 7.92 -22.84
C THR A 135 -0.57 7.88 -22.98
N PRO A 136 -1.20 8.91 -23.59
CA PRO A 136 -2.64 8.93 -23.76
C PRO A 136 -3.10 7.86 -24.78
N PRO A 137 -4.33 7.34 -24.65
CA PRO A 137 -4.92 6.44 -25.65
C PRO A 137 -5.31 7.19 -26.93
N LYS A 138 -5.57 6.44 -28.01
CA LYS A 138 -6.01 6.99 -29.30
C LYS A 138 -7.27 7.86 -29.19
N ILE A 139 -8.22 7.46 -28.35
CA ILE A 139 -9.40 8.25 -27.99
C ILE A 139 -9.23 8.68 -26.54
N ILE A 140 -8.88 9.94 -26.32
CA ILE A 140 -8.55 10.50 -25.00
C ILE A 140 -9.81 10.61 -24.13
N TRP A 141 -10.91 11.08 -24.72
CA TRP A 141 -12.17 11.30 -24.04
C TRP A 141 -13.34 10.80 -24.90
N ASN A 142 -14.29 10.10 -24.28
CA ASN A 142 -15.48 9.61 -24.94
C ASN A 142 -16.67 10.53 -24.60
N TYR A 143 -17.02 11.43 -25.52
CA TYR A 143 -18.13 12.37 -25.34
C TYR A 143 -19.51 11.70 -25.41
N ASP A 144 -19.63 10.56 -26.10
CA ASP A 144 -20.92 9.87 -26.30
C ASP A 144 -21.40 9.13 -25.04
N ALA A 145 -20.48 8.79 -24.13
CA ALA A 145 -20.77 8.02 -22.91
C ALA A 145 -21.78 8.73 -21.97
N LEU A 146 -21.89 10.05 -22.05
CA LEU A 146 -22.83 10.87 -21.26
C LEU A 146 -24.25 10.86 -21.84
N SER A 147 -24.44 10.44 -23.10
CA SER A 147 -25.74 10.53 -23.79
C SER A 147 -26.65 9.31 -23.59
N LYS A 148 -26.12 8.20 -23.06
CA LYS A 148 -26.81 6.90 -22.98
C LYS A 148 -27.05 6.40 -21.54
N GLN A 149 -26.94 7.29 -20.54
CA GLN A 149 -27.25 6.97 -19.15
C GLN A 149 -28.71 7.27 -18.82
#